data_AF-A0A6P0X451-F1
#
_entry.id   AF-A0A6P0X451-F1
#
_cell.length_a   1.000
_cell.length_b   1.000
_cell.length_c   1.000
_cell.angle_alpha   90.00
_cell.angle_beta   90.00
_cell.angle_gamma   90.00
#
_symmetry.space_group_name_H-M   'P 1'
#
loop_
_entity.id
_entity.type
_entity.pdbx_description
1 polymer ?
#
loop_
_entity_poly.entity_id
_entity_poly.type
_entity_poly.pdbx_seq_one_letter_code
_entity_poly.pdbx_strand_id
1 'polypeptide(L)'
;MIDFPAEAVRSRIDWKYALGLELKDSGFDYSILREFRERLISQDSSGQLLSQILAQLKEKKLLKSRGKQRTDSSHMLAAIRQVNRLELVGETLRHALNELATVAPLWLKAQVTSDWFDRYGARFEQYRLPTEKKAKEELALTIGADGHYILSAIYEDLGQGHLSQLTLCRNFTTSVDTTICFYRR
;
A
#
# COMPACT_ATOMS: atom_id res chain seq x y z
N MET A 1 8.30 1.91 27.18
CA MET A 1 7.80 1.15 26.02
C MET A 1 6.52 1.85 25.60
N ILE A 2 6.53 2.58 24.49
CA ILE A 2 5.41 3.43 24.06
C ILE A 2 4.28 2.50 23.62
N ASP A 3 3.12 2.59 24.27
CA ASP A 3 1.92 1.82 23.92
C ASP A 3 1.35 2.32 22.60
N PHE A 4 1.89 1.74 21.52
CA PHE A 4 1.51 1.95 20.12
C PHE A 4 -0.01 1.95 19.82
N PRO A 5 -0.88 1.19 20.51
CA PRO A 5 -2.30 1.13 20.14
C PRO A 5 -3.08 2.41 20.49
N ALA A 6 -2.85 3.01 21.66
CA ALA A 6 -3.53 4.25 22.05
C ALA A 6 -3.14 5.39 21.10
N GLU A 7 -1.86 5.45 20.74
CA GLU A 7 -1.35 6.43 19.78
C GLU A 7 -1.82 6.15 18.35
N ALA A 8 -1.98 4.88 17.97
CA ALA A 8 -2.52 4.49 16.67
C ALA A 8 -3.97 4.94 16.50
N VAL A 9 -4.80 4.87 17.54
CA VAL A 9 -6.19 5.38 17.50
C VAL A 9 -6.22 6.89 17.29
N ARG A 10 -5.28 7.64 17.90
CA ARG A 10 -5.20 9.10 17.73
C ARG A 10 -4.77 9.51 16.33
N SER A 11 -3.71 8.87 15.83
CA SER A 11 -2.98 9.30 14.64
C SER A 11 -3.44 8.65 13.34
N ARG A 12 -4.09 7.48 13.38
CA ARG A 12 -4.45 6.71 12.18
C ARG A 12 -5.95 6.65 11.95
N ILE A 13 -6.36 7.13 10.78
CA ILE A 13 -7.75 7.09 10.30
C ILE A 13 -8.27 5.65 10.24
N ASP A 14 -7.41 4.69 9.84
CA ASP A 14 -7.77 3.27 9.74
C ASP A 14 -8.36 2.72 11.05
N TRP A 15 -7.78 3.12 12.19
CA TRP A 15 -8.23 2.67 13.50
C TRP A 15 -9.53 3.34 13.92
N LYS A 16 -9.69 4.64 13.66
CA LYS A 16 -10.95 5.35 13.90
C LYS A 16 -12.08 4.75 13.06
N TYR A 17 -11.80 4.45 11.79
CA TYR A 17 -12.75 3.78 10.89
C TYR A 17 -13.10 2.37 11.36
N ALA A 18 -12.10 1.55 11.71
CA ALA A 18 -12.32 0.18 12.18
C ALA A 18 -13.13 0.12 13.49
N LEU A 19 -12.97 1.10 14.37
CA LEU A 19 -13.67 1.20 15.64
C LEU A 19 -14.98 2.00 15.57
N GLY A 20 -15.32 2.58 14.41
CA GLY A 20 -16.51 3.41 14.23
C GLY A 20 -16.47 4.73 15.02
N LEU A 21 -15.28 5.27 15.25
CA LEU A 21 -15.04 6.52 15.97
C LEU A 21 -15.07 7.72 15.02
N GLU A 22 -15.39 8.90 15.56
CA GLU A 22 -15.31 10.15 14.81
C GLU A 22 -13.87 10.46 14.40
N LEU A 23 -13.66 11.11 13.26
CA LEU A 23 -12.30 11.48 12.81
C LEU A 23 -11.58 12.41 13.79
N LYS A 24 -12.32 13.20 14.56
CA LYS A 24 -11.80 14.12 15.59
C LYS A 24 -11.67 13.47 16.97
N ASP A 25 -12.00 12.20 17.11
CA ASP A 25 -11.90 11.47 18.38
C ASP A 25 -10.47 11.54 18.93
N SER A 26 -10.36 11.88 20.22
CA SER A 26 -9.08 12.08 20.93
C SER A 26 -8.40 10.76 21.35
N GLY A 27 -9.01 9.63 21.05
CA GLY A 27 -8.60 8.31 21.53
C GLY A 27 -8.77 8.17 23.04
N PHE A 28 -8.10 7.16 23.60
CA PHE A 28 -8.12 6.84 25.02
C PHE A 28 -6.71 6.91 25.61
N ASP A 29 -6.61 7.06 26.93
CA ASP A 29 -5.30 7.03 27.61
C ASP A 29 -4.68 5.63 27.56
N TYR A 30 -3.36 5.56 27.41
CA TYR A 30 -2.64 4.29 27.27
C TYR A 30 -2.82 3.37 28.49
N SER A 31 -2.99 3.95 29.69
CA SER A 31 -3.21 3.20 30.93
C SER A 31 -4.44 2.29 30.88
N ILE A 32 -5.47 2.67 30.10
CA ILE A 32 -6.70 1.90 29.98
C ILE A 32 -6.44 0.50 29.41
N LEU A 33 -5.55 0.37 28.42
CA LEU A 33 -5.22 -0.95 27.86
C LEU A 33 -4.42 -1.80 28.82
N ARG A 34 -3.55 -1.18 29.62
CA ARG A 34 -2.81 -1.85 30.67
C ARG A 34 -3.76 -2.39 31.73
N GLU A 35 -4.64 -1.55 32.27
CA GLU A 35 -5.63 -1.96 33.27
C GLU A 35 -6.59 -3.03 32.73
N PHE A 36 -7.04 -2.86 31.48
CA PHE A 36 -7.88 -3.86 30.82
C PHE A 36 -7.16 -5.20 30.70
N ARG A 37 -5.89 -5.21 30.30
CA ARG A 37 -5.06 -6.42 30.25
C ARG A 37 -4.88 -7.04 31.62
N GLU A 38 -4.59 -6.24 32.65
CA GLU A 38 -4.43 -6.73 34.03
C GLU A 38 -5.73 -7.37 34.53
N ARG A 39 -6.89 -6.75 34.28
CA ARG A 39 -8.20 -7.31 34.61
C ARG A 39 -8.46 -8.62 33.87
N LEU A 40 -8.19 -8.68 32.56
CA LEU A 40 -8.35 -9.90 31.76
C LEU A 40 -7.51 -11.07 32.28
N ILE A 41 -6.27 -10.80 32.68
CA ILE A 41 -5.37 -11.82 33.25
C ILE A 41 -5.89 -12.25 34.63
N SER A 42 -6.26 -11.30 35.49
CA SER A 42 -6.76 -11.60 36.85
C SER A 42 -8.05 -12.41 36.85
N GLN A 43 -8.88 -12.27 35.82
CA GLN A 43 -10.17 -12.96 35.69
C GLN A 43 -10.11 -14.19 34.78
N ASP A 44 -8.92 -14.57 34.30
CA ASP A 44 -8.68 -15.63 33.30
C ASP A 44 -9.66 -15.59 32.10
N SER A 45 -10.12 -14.38 31.75
CA SER A 45 -11.24 -14.17 30.81
C SER A 45 -10.76 -13.92 29.37
N SER A 46 -9.46 -14.06 29.13
CA SER A 46 -8.83 -13.86 27.82
C SER A 46 -9.45 -14.73 26.73
N GLY A 47 -9.75 -16.00 27.04
CA GLY A 47 -10.39 -16.93 26.11
C GLY A 47 -11.86 -16.57 25.80
N GLN A 48 -12.57 -15.98 26.76
CA GLN A 48 -13.97 -15.55 26.57
C GLN A 48 -14.05 -14.34 25.64
N LEU A 49 -13.19 -13.33 25.87
CA LEU A 49 -13.09 -12.16 25.00
C LEU A 49 -12.75 -12.58 23.57
N LEU A 50 -11.74 -13.43 23.40
CA LEU A 50 -11.36 -13.95 22.08
C LEU A 50 -12.54 -14.68 21.42
N SER A 51 -13.28 -15.50 22.17
CA SER A 51 -14.45 -16.23 21.65
C SER A 51 -15.55 -15.29 21.16
N GLN A 52 -15.83 -14.20 21.88
CA GLN A 52 -16.80 -13.18 21.47
C GLN A 52 -16.37 -12.47 20.18
N ILE A 53 -15.09 -12.07 20.09
CA ILE A 53 -14.54 -11.47 18.87
C ILE A 53 -14.66 -12.44 17.69
N LEU A 54 -14.30 -13.72 17.87
CA LEU A 54 -14.40 -14.72 16.83
C LEU A 54 -15.86 -14.97 16.40
N ALA A 55 -16.83 -14.89 17.32
CA ALA A 55 -18.25 -14.99 16.99
C ALA A 55 -18.70 -13.84 16.08
N GLN A 56 -18.36 -12.61 16.44
CA GLN A 56 -18.65 -11.41 15.65
C GLN A 56 -18.00 -11.45 14.25
N LEU A 57 -16.74 -11.87 14.16
CA LEU A 57 -16.04 -11.98 12.88
C LEU A 57 -16.64 -13.08 11.98
N LYS A 58 -17.15 -14.18 12.56
CA LYS A 58 -17.90 -15.20 11.82
C LYS A 58 -19.22 -14.67 11.29
N GLU A 59 -19.98 -13.94 12.11
CA GLU A 59 -21.25 -13.32 11.72
C GLU A 59 -21.06 -12.36 10.55
N LYS A 60 -20.01 -11.55 10.58
CA LYS A 60 -19.61 -10.64 9.49
C LYS A 60 -18.98 -11.36 8.29
N LYS A 61 -18.93 -12.69 8.26
CA LYS A 61 -18.32 -13.52 7.19
C LYS A 61 -16.84 -13.22 6.94
N LEU A 62 -16.13 -12.65 7.92
CA LEU A 62 -14.70 -12.35 7.85
C LEU A 62 -13.83 -13.57 8.18
N LEU A 63 -14.41 -14.58 8.85
CA LEU A 63 -13.77 -15.87 9.09
C LEU A 63 -14.53 -16.97 8.33
N LYS A 64 -13.78 -17.87 7.69
CA LYS A 64 -14.36 -19.04 7.04
C LYS A 64 -14.92 -20.00 8.09
N SER A 65 -16.12 -20.54 7.84
CA SER A 65 -16.70 -21.58 8.68
C SER A 65 -15.93 -22.89 8.49
N ARG A 66 -15.21 -23.33 9.54
CA ARG A 66 -14.36 -24.53 9.61
C ARG A 66 -13.05 -24.42 8.81
N GLY A 67 -11.96 -24.91 9.43
CA GLY A 67 -10.60 -24.89 8.87
C GLY A 67 -9.56 -24.35 9.85
N LYS A 68 -8.29 -24.76 9.69
CA LYS A 68 -7.18 -24.22 10.49
C LYS A 68 -6.87 -22.81 9.98
N GLN A 69 -7.19 -21.80 10.79
CA GLN A 69 -6.92 -20.42 10.45
C GLN A 69 -5.52 -20.05 10.92
N ARG A 70 -4.66 -19.64 9.97
CA ARG A 70 -3.32 -19.14 10.29
C ARG A 70 -3.44 -17.67 10.63
N THR A 71 -3.33 -17.39 11.93
CA THR A 71 -3.40 -16.05 12.53
C THR A 71 -2.00 -15.52 12.90
N ASP A 72 -0.94 -16.18 12.45
CA ASP A 72 0.42 -15.70 12.68
C ASP A 72 0.63 -14.39 11.90
N SER A 73 1.28 -13.45 12.57
CA SER A 73 1.56 -12.11 12.03
C SER A 73 2.29 -12.17 10.70
N SER A 74 3.12 -13.19 10.47
CA SER A 74 3.85 -13.39 9.22
C SER A 74 2.92 -13.65 8.04
N HIS A 75 1.94 -14.54 8.19
CA HIS A 75 0.97 -14.83 7.15
C HIS A 75 0.05 -13.63 6.85
N MET A 76 -0.39 -12.93 7.90
CA MET A 76 -1.19 -11.69 7.75
C MET A 76 -0.40 -10.58 7.05
N LEU A 77 0.85 -10.35 7.46
CA LEU A 77 1.74 -9.36 6.85
C LEU A 77 2.09 -9.74 5.40
N ALA A 78 2.29 -11.02 5.09
CA ALA A 78 2.53 -11.46 3.72
C ALA A 78 1.33 -11.20 2.81
N ALA A 79 0.10 -11.47 3.29
CA ALA A 79 -1.12 -11.18 2.55
C ALA A 79 -1.30 -9.67 2.30
N ILE A 80 -1.04 -8.83 3.31
CA ILE A 80 -1.07 -7.37 3.18
C ILE A 80 0.00 -6.88 2.20
N ARG A 81 1.24 -7.38 2.32
CA ARG A 81 2.35 -7.03 1.42
C ARG A 81 2.06 -7.38 -0.04
N GLN A 82 1.43 -8.53 -0.28
CA GLN A 82 1.11 -8.97 -1.65
C GLN A 82 0.10 -8.05 -2.32
N VAL A 83 -0.90 -7.59 -1.57
CA VAL A 83 -1.87 -6.59 -2.04
C VAL A 83 -1.16 -5.25 -2.28
N ASN A 84 -0.32 -4.83 -1.34
CA ASN A 84 0.28 -3.50 -1.36
C ASN A 84 1.34 -3.35 -2.47
N ARG A 85 1.95 -4.44 -2.94
CA ARG A 85 3.03 -4.37 -3.95
C ARG A 85 2.53 -3.94 -5.33
N LEU A 86 1.41 -4.50 -5.81
CA LEU A 86 0.89 -4.15 -7.14
C LEU A 86 0.37 -2.72 -7.18
N GLU A 87 -0.31 -2.31 -6.10
CA GLU A 87 -0.76 -0.95 -5.88
C GLU A 87 0.42 0.02 -5.86
N LEU A 88 1.46 -0.29 -5.08
CA LEU A 88 2.66 0.54 -4.99
C LEU A 88 3.37 0.70 -6.33
N VAL A 89 3.58 -0.40 -7.07
CA VAL A 89 4.29 -0.35 -8.36
C VAL A 89 3.46 0.42 -9.39
N GLY A 90 2.15 0.17 -9.45
CA GLY A 90 1.23 0.89 -10.33
C GLY A 90 1.18 2.39 -10.02
N GLU A 91 1.07 2.77 -8.74
CA GLU A 91 1.11 4.17 -8.33
C GLU A 91 2.47 4.83 -8.60
N THR A 92 3.56 4.12 -8.39
CA THR A 92 4.90 4.67 -8.68
C THR A 92 5.04 5.01 -10.15
N LEU A 93 4.62 4.11 -11.05
CA LEU A 93 4.66 4.36 -12.48
C LEU A 93 3.69 5.48 -12.88
N ARG A 94 2.46 5.48 -12.35
CA ARG A 94 1.50 6.58 -12.57
C ARG A 94 2.08 7.93 -12.14
N HIS A 95 2.69 8.00 -10.96
CA HIS A 95 3.32 9.21 -10.47
C HIS A 95 4.44 9.67 -11.40
N ALA A 96 5.34 8.76 -11.80
CA ALA A 96 6.41 9.08 -12.74
C ALA A 96 5.88 9.62 -14.08
N LEU A 97 4.82 9.02 -14.63
CA LEU A 97 4.19 9.47 -15.88
C LEU A 97 3.55 10.86 -15.74
N ASN A 98 2.92 11.17 -14.60
CA ASN A 98 2.35 12.51 -14.37
C ASN A 98 3.42 13.60 -14.24
N GLU A 99 4.54 13.29 -13.58
CA GLU A 99 5.68 14.19 -13.54
C GLU A 99 6.25 14.42 -14.95
N LEU A 100 6.43 13.35 -15.73
CA LEU A 100 6.86 13.45 -17.13
C LEU A 100 5.87 14.22 -18.01
N ALA A 101 4.57 14.08 -17.77
CA ALA A 101 3.54 14.82 -18.49
C ALA A 101 3.61 16.33 -18.22
N THR A 102 4.05 16.73 -17.02
CA THR A 102 4.23 18.14 -16.65
C THR A 102 5.48 18.73 -17.28
N VAL A 103 6.54 17.92 -17.39
CA VAL A 103 7.90 18.38 -17.69
C VAL A 103 8.24 18.24 -19.17
N ALA A 104 7.86 17.12 -19.78
CA ALA A 104 8.18 16.77 -21.16
C ALA A 104 6.95 16.17 -21.87
N PRO A 105 5.83 16.91 -21.98
CA PRO A 105 4.56 16.38 -22.50
C PRO A 105 4.66 15.88 -23.94
N LEU A 106 5.43 16.55 -24.80
CA LEU A 106 5.58 16.16 -26.20
C LEU A 106 6.43 14.89 -26.34
N TRP A 107 7.49 14.78 -25.55
CA TRP A 107 8.31 13.58 -25.49
C TRP A 107 7.49 12.40 -24.97
N LEU A 108 6.76 12.58 -23.87
CA LEU A 108 5.94 11.52 -23.30
C LEU A 108 4.89 11.01 -24.30
N LYS A 109 4.23 11.92 -25.02
CA LYS A 109 3.27 11.56 -26.09
C LYS A 109 3.89 10.75 -27.24
N ALA A 110 5.20 10.91 -27.48
CA ALA A 110 5.91 10.11 -28.49
C ALA A 110 6.25 8.69 -27.98
N GLN A 111 6.34 8.50 -26.66
CA GLN A 111 6.70 7.22 -26.05
C GLN A 111 5.48 6.35 -25.72
N VAL A 112 4.36 6.94 -25.30
CA VAL A 112 3.21 6.18 -24.77
C VAL A 112 2.07 6.03 -25.78
N THR A 113 1.39 4.89 -25.75
CA THR A 113 0.17 4.64 -26.53
C THR A 113 -1.10 5.04 -25.78
N SER A 114 -2.25 5.07 -26.45
CA SER A 114 -3.56 5.38 -25.84
C SER A 114 -3.87 4.50 -24.63
N ASP A 115 -3.52 3.22 -24.70
CA ASP A 115 -3.85 2.21 -23.68
C ASP A 115 -3.18 2.49 -22.34
N TRP A 116 -2.07 3.26 -22.34
CA TRP A 116 -1.40 3.69 -21.12
C TRP A 116 -2.21 4.74 -20.36
N PHE A 117 -2.98 5.58 -21.06
CA PHE A 117 -3.88 6.53 -20.42
C PHE A 117 -5.03 5.81 -19.71
N ASP A 118 -5.57 4.76 -20.32
CA ASP A 118 -6.61 3.95 -19.67
C ASP A 118 -6.06 3.20 -18.45
N ARG A 119 -4.82 2.71 -18.54
CA ARG A 119 -4.16 1.93 -17.48
C ARG A 119 -3.66 2.78 -16.30
N TYR A 120 -3.07 3.94 -16.58
CA TYR A 120 -2.40 4.78 -15.57
C TYR A 120 -3.15 6.09 -15.30
N GLY A 121 -4.21 6.42 -16.03
CA GLY A 121 -4.96 7.66 -15.82
C GLY A 121 -5.71 7.66 -14.48
N ALA A 122 -6.23 6.51 -14.07
CA ALA A 122 -6.86 6.32 -12.77
C ALA A 122 -5.85 5.96 -11.68
N ARG A 123 -6.18 6.28 -10.43
CA ARG A 123 -5.44 5.77 -9.28
C ARG A 123 -5.60 4.26 -9.14
N PHE A 124 -4.48 3.60 -8.87
CA PHE A 124 -4.38 2.22 -8.42
C PHE A 124 -4.87 2.16 -6.98
N GLU A 125 -6.08 1.66 -6.81
CA GLU A 125 -6.71 1.45 -5.51
C GLU A 125 -7.07 -0.02 -5.40
N GLN A 126 -6.91 -0.63 -4.22
CA GLN A 126 -7.07 -2.07 -4.00
C GLN A 126 -8.38 -2.66 -4.58
N TYR A 127 -9.48 -1.91 -4.56
CA TYR A 127 -10.79 -2.35 -5.08
C TYR A 127 -10.92 -2.24 -6.61
N ARG A 128 -10.02 -1.51 -7.29
CA ARG A 128 -9.94 -1.42 -8.76
C ARG A 128 -9.02 -2.47 -9.37
N LEU A 129 -8.22 -3.15 -8.56
CA LEU A 129 -7.33 -4.21 -9.02
C LEU A 129 -8.14 -5.47 -9.39
N PRO A 130 -7.70 -6.24 -10.40
CA PRO A 130 -8.33 -7.51 -10.75
C PRO A 130 -8.43 -8.43 -9.53
N THR A 131 -9.56 -9.09 -9.33
CA THR A 131 -9.76 -10.00 -8.18
C THR A 131 -9.01 -11.32 -8.35
N GLU A 132 -8.88 -11.79 -9.60
CA GLU A 132 -8.24 -13.06 -9.95
C GLU A 132 -6.72 -12.98 -9.87
N LYS A 133 -6.09 -14.02 -9.30
CA LYS A 133 -4.63 -14.09 -9.13
C LYS A 133 -3.88 -14.00 -10.47
N LYS A 134 -4.36 -14.70 -11.51
CA LYS A 134 -3.74 -14.71 -12.83
C LYS A 134 -3.75 -13.32 -13.47
N ALA A 135 -4.90 -12.64 -13.42
CA ALA A 135 -5.03 -11.28 -13.92
C ALA A 135 -4.14 -10.27 -13.16
N LYS A 136 -3.93 -10.46 -11.85
CA LYS A 136 -2.97 -9.66 -11.07
C LYS A 136 -1.53 -9.88 -11.51
N GLU A 137 -1.16 -11.13 -11.79
CA GLU A 137 0.19 -11.47 -12.27
C GLU A 137 0.45 -10.89 -13.67
N GLU A 138 -0.52 -11.00 -14.58
CA GLU A 138 -0.47 -10.39 -15.91
C GLU A 138 -0.32 -8.87 -15.82
N LEU A 139 -1.15 -8.20 -15.00
CA LEU A 139 -1.04 -6.76 -14.78
C LEU A 139 0.32 -6.36 -14.20
N ALA A 140 0.86 -7.14 -13.26
CA ALA A 140 2.18 -6.88 -12.70
C ALA A 140 3.30 -6.95 -13.75
N LEU A 141 3.23 -7.94 -14.65
CA LEU A 141 4.20 -8.08 -15.75
C LEU A 141 4.08 -6.93 -16.75
N THR A 142 2.86 -6.52 -17.08
CA THR A 142 2.60 -5.38 -17.96
C THR A 142 3.18 -4.09 -17.38
N ILE A 143 2.89 -3.79 -16.11
CA ILE A 143 3.44 -2.61 -15.44
C ILE A 143 4.97 -2.65 -15.38
N GLY A 144 5.54 -3.84 -15.16
CA GLY A 144 6.99 -4.03 -15.19
C GLY A 144 7.62 -3.74 -16.56
N ALA A 145 7.00 -4.23 -17.64
CA ALA A 145 7.45 -3.98 -19.01
C ALA A 145 7.35 -2.50 -19.39
N ASP A 146 6.23 -1.86 -19.06
CA ASP A 146 5.99 -0.43 -19.29
C ASP A 146 7.01 0.43 -18.53
N GLY A 147 7.22 0.12 -17.24
CA GLY A 147 8.19 0.82 -16.41
C GLY A 147 9.64 0.66 -16.92
N HIS A 148 10.01 -0.53 -17.40
CA HIS A 148 11.32 -0.75 -18.01
C HIS A 148 11.47 0.04 -19.31
N TYR A 149 10.46 0.02 -20.17
CA TYR A 149 10.46 0.76 -21.44
C TYR A 149 10.67 2.26 -21.23
N ILE A 150 9.90 2.88 -20.33
CA ILE A 150 10.00 4.34 -20.12
C ILE A 150 11.34 4.71 -19.49
N LEU A 151 11.87 3.90 -18.57
CA LEU A 151 13.19 4.14 -17.98
C LEU A 151 14.30 4.03 -19.02
N SER A 152 14.27 3.01 -19.87
CA SER A 152 15.23 2.86 -20.96
C SER A 152 15.17 4.03 -21.94
N ALA A 153 13.96 4.47 -22.32
CA ALA A 153 13.78 5.64 -23.18
C ALA A 153 14.34 6.93 -22.54
N ILE A 154 14.12 7.12 -21.22
CA ILE A 154 14.72 8.26 -20.49
C ILE A 154 16.25 8.18 -20.53
N TYR A 155 16.84 7.01 -20.26
CA TYR A 155 18.29 6.86 -20.25
C TYR A 155 18.93 7.07 -21.64
N GLU A 156 18.30 6.58 -22.69
CA GLU A 156 18.74 6.82 -24.07
C GLU A 156 18.69 8.30 -24.43
N ASP A 157 17.60 9.00 -24.06
CA ASP A 157 17.41 10.41 -24.37
C ASP A 157 18.30 11.34 -23.50
N LEU A 158 18.62 10.91 -22.28
CA LEU A 158 19.64 11.55 -21.44
C LEU A 158 21.04 11.42 -22.04
N GLY A 159 21.35 10.26 -22.63
CA GLY A 159 22.59 10.04 -23.37
C GLY A 159 22.71 10.90 -24.64
N GLN A 160 21.57 11.28 -25.23
CA GLN A 160 21.49 12.14 -26.41
C GLN A 160 21.35 13.64 -26.08
N GLY A 161 21.20 13.99 -24.80
CA GLY A 161 21.21 15.37 -24.31
C GLY A 161 19.91 16.16 -24.50
N HIS A 162 18.78 15.50 -24.81
CA HIS A 162 17.50 16.18 -25.00
C HIS A 162 16.80 16.51 -23.67
N LEU A 163 16.96 15.64 -22.66
CA LEU A 163 16.43 15.84 -21.30
C LEU A 163 17.44 16.47 -20.32
N SER A 164 18.71 16.65 -20.73
CA SER A 164 19.79 17.11 -19.85
C SER A 164 19.68 18.60 -19.43
N GLN A 165 18.82 19.37 -20.09
CA GLN A 165 18.55 20.78 -19.73
C GLN A 165 17.43 20.93 -18.68
N LEU A 166 16.67 19.88 -18.40
CA LEU A 166 15.66 19.88 -17.37
C LEU A 166 16.33 19.54 -16.04
N THR A 167 16.31 20.48 -15.09
CA THR A 167 16.89 20.39 -13.73
C THR A 167 16.41 19.17 -12.90
N LEU A 168 15.53 18.34 -13.47
CA LEU A 168 14.89 17.18 -12.86
C LEU A 168 15.74 15.91 -12.82
N CYS A 169 16.76 15.75 -13.67
CA CYS A 169 17.58 14.53 -13.64
C CYS A 169 18.35 14.35 -12.33
N ARG A 170 18.59 15.44 -11.59
CA ARG A 170 19.22 15.41 -10.26
C ARG A 170 18.25 15.02 -9.14
N ASN A 171 16.95 15.28 -9.34
CA ASN A 171 15.89 14.98 -8.36
C ASN A 171 15.23 13.62 -8.61
N PHE A 172 15.14 13.18 -9.88
CA PHE A 172 14.63 11.85 -10.22
C PHE A 172 15.61 10.73 -9.88
N THR A 173 16.92 10.92 -10.13
CA THR A 173 17.95 9.96 -9.68
C THR A 173 17.96 9.81 -8.17
N THR A 174 17.89 10.92 -7.42
CA THR A 174 17.80 10.87 -5.96
C THR A 174 16.48 10.27 -5.45
N SER A 175 15.32 10.60 -6.05
CA SER A 175 14.03 10.03 -5.64
C SER A 175 13.89 8.54 -5.96
N VAL A 176 14.37 8.09 -7.13
CA VAL A 176 14.28 6.69 -7.56
C VAL A 176 15.31 5.84 -6.82
N ASP A 177 16.54 6.32 -6.59
CA ASP A 177 17.54 5.62 -5.76
C ASP A 177 17.08 5.49 -4.30
N THR A 178 16.44 6.53 -3.74
CA THR A 178 15.90 6.43 -2.36
C THR A 178 14.75 5.42 -2.29
N THR A 179 13.91 5.34 -3.33
CA THR A 179 12.78 4.39 -3.39
C THR A 179 13.26 2.95 -3.66
N ILE A 180 14.30 2.75 -4.48
CA ILE A 180 14.89 1.44 -4.77
C ILE A 180 15.75 0.93 -3.59
N CYS A 181 16.45 1.81 -2.88
CA CYS A 181 17.19 1.43 -1.66
C CYS A 181 16.27 0.92 -0.53
N PHE A 182 15.01 1.38 -0.45
CA PHE A 182 14.03 0.85 0.49
C PHE A 182 13.51 -0.56 0.13
N TYR A 183 13.75 -1.05 -1.09
CA TYR A 183 13.27 -2.35 -1.56
C TYR A 183 14.34 -3.46 -1.48
N ARG A 184 15.56 -3.16 -1.02
CA ARG A 184 16.66 -4.13 -0.87
C ARG A 184 17.07 -4.39 0.59
N ARG A 185 16.11 -4.36 1.53
CA ARG A 185 16.32 -4.83 2.92
C ARG A 185 15.13 -5.61 3.45
#